data_AF-A0A5K8A916-F1
#
_entry.id   AF-A0A5K8A916-F1
#
_cell.length_a   1.000
_cell.length_b   1.000
_cell.length_c   1.000
_cell.angle_alpha   90.00
_cell.angle_beta   90.00
_cell.angle_gamma   90.00
#
_symmetry.space_group_name_H-M   'P 1'
#
loop_
_entity.id
_entity.type
_entity.pdbx_description
1 polymer ?
#
loop_
_entity_poly.entity_id
_entity_poly.type
_entity_poly.pdbx_seq_one_letter_code
_entity_poly.pdbx_strand_id
1 'polypeptide(L)'
;MSTENQIFMEKYHALPFLEKKILQILSIAYGRLNQTQLRACFVALDIKTKDGKRFDSGTRNAMSKLLRGSLDVLLETDILHGKSRSVLVINRDYIEVLTRHLVAEKTFTALAETLQHTLNLTEEGLAQVPSLSMDQVTAGMRILFYREKVDQATALYEKFKNRVVLDKEPLPIVWERICCRPFDPDWFRLLPPDIHTSFLEEPYLNKIARWKRNDSYTDYLESLVMEGSEKCESNLEAAVLEKWMLTGQQKRLDAWLKKYGEKSEHLENSMCLQGWMAFCNGANAKSITLYEKALDLLKKRTKGKKKVFFSQFVVCHVF
;
A
#
# COMPACT_ATOMS: atom_id res chain seq x y z
N MET A 1 -9.08 -3.77 10.19
CA MET A 1 -9.94 -4.20 9.06
C MET A 1 -11.25 -3.43 9.15
N SER A 2 -11.73 -2.80 8.08
CA SER A 2 -13.02 -2.08 8.09
C SER A 2 -14.20 -3.06 8.17
N THR A 3 -15.36 -2.58 8.62
CA THR A 3 -16.62 -3.36 8.62
C THR A 3 -16.95 -3.92 7.24
N GLU A 4 -16.72 -3.16 6.18
CA GLU A 4 -16.93 -3.58 4.80
C GLU A 4 -16.05 -4.77 4.40
N ASN A 5 -14.78 -4.78 4.83
CA ASN A 5 -13.87 -5.88 4.53
C ASN A 5 -14.26 -7.17 5.25
N GLN A 6 -14.80 -7.07 6.47
CA GLN A 6 -15.35 -8.22 7.20
C GLN A 6 -16.57 -8.80 6.47
N ILE A 7 -17.51 -7.94 6.08
CA ILE A 7 -18.70 -8.34 5.31
C ILE A 7 -18.28 -8.99 3.98
N PHE A 8 -17.28 -8.45 3.29
CA PHE A 8 -16.75 -9.07 2.07
C PHE A 8 -16.21 -10.48 2.34
N MET A 9 -15.43 -10.68 3.39
CA MET A 9 -14.89 -12.01 3.72
C MET A 9 -15.99 -13.00 4.10
N GLU A 10 -17.03 -12.57 4.82
CA GLU A 10 -18.20 -13.42 5.12
C GLU A 10 -18.92 -13.85 3.83
N LYS A 11 -19.20 -12.90 2.92
CA LYS A 11 -19.75 -13.20 1.59
C LYS A 11 -18.86 -14.18 0.84
N TYR A 12 -17.55 -13.93 0.81
CA TYR A 12 -16.57 -14.78 0.15
C TYR A 12 -16.60 -16.21 0.71
N HIS A 13 -16.63 -16.38 2.03
CA HIS A 13 -16.67 -17.69 2.67
C HIS A 13 -17.97 -18.45 2.39
N ALA A 14 -19.09 -17.75 2.21
CA ALA A 14 -20.37 -18.34 1.84
C ALA A 14 -20.45 -18.77 0.36
N LEU A 15 -19.56 -18.27 -0.51
CA LEU A 15 -19.59 -18.63 -1.93
C LEU A 15 -19.31 -20.11 -2.17
N PRO A 16 -19.96 -20.72 -3.19
CA PRO A 16 -19.61 -22.06 -3.61
C PRO A 16 -18.21 -22.11 -4.22
N PHE A 17 -17.71 -23.34 -4.39
CA PHE A 17 -16.32 -23.60 -4.78
C PHE A 17 -15.90 -22.87 -6.06
N LEU A 18 -16.71 -22.90 -7.11
CA LEU A 18 -16.31 -22.37 -8.42
C LEU A 18 -16.21 -20.84 -8.37
N GLU A 19 -17.16 -20.18 -7.72
CA GLU A 19 -17.20 -18.73 -7.50
C GLU A 19 -15.99 -18.27 -6.68
N LYS A 20 -15.63 -18.99 -5.62
CA LYS A 20 -14.38 -18.74 -4.88
C LYS A 20 -13.17 -18.82 -5.80
N LYS A 21 -13.08 -19.84 -6.64
CA LYS A 21 -11.97 -19.99 -7.59
C LYS A 21 -11.91 -18.88 -8.62
N ILE A 22 -13.06 -18.40 -9.11
CA ILE A 22 -13.13 -17.22 -9.99
C ILE A 22 -12.49 -16.01 -9.29
N LEU A 23 -12.92 -15.71 -8.06
CA LEU A 23 -12.43 -14.55 -7.33
C LEU A 23 -10.94 -14.65 -6.97
N GLN A 24 -10.46 -15.85 -6.61
CA GLN A 24 -9.03 -16.10 -6.38
C GLN A 24 -8.18 -15.78 -7.61
N ILE A 25 -8.60 -16.27 -8.79
CA ILE A 25 -7.91 -16.00 -10.06
C ILE A 25 -7.94 -14.51 -10.39
N LEU A 26 -9.11 -13.86 -10.29
CA LEU A 26 -9.26 -12.43 -10.60
C LEU A 26 -8.46 -11.54 -9.65
N SER A 27 -8.38 -11.90 -8.36
CA SER A 27 -7.58 -11.19 -7.36
C SER A 27 -6.08 -11.25 -7.68
N ILE A 28 -5.56 -12.42 -8.08
CA ILE A 28 -4.15 -12.56 -8.50
C ILE A 28 -3.89 -11.86 -9.83
N ALA A 29 -4.82 -11.98 -10.79
CA ALA A 29 -4.71 -11.34 -12.10
C ALA A 29 -4.67 -9.81 -12.00
N TYR A 30 -5.27 -9.23 -10.96
CA TYR A 30 -5.41 -7.80 -10.67
C TYR A 30 -6.18 -7.01 -11.74
N GLY A 31 -5.82 -7.13 -13.01
CA GLY A 31 -6.47 -6.50 -14.15
C GLY A 31 -7.69 -7.25 -14.65
N ARG A 32 -8.20 -6.74 -15.78
CA ARG A 32 -9.41 -7.27 -16.43
C ARG A 32 -9.12 -8.59 -17.14
N LEU A 33 -9.95 -9.60 -16.89
CA LEU A 33 -9.96 -10.84 -17.67
C LEU A 33 -11.22 -10.98 -18.51
N ASN A 34 -11.10 -11.61 -19.66
CA ASN A 34 -12.24 -12.15 -20.39
C ASN A 34 -12.45 -13.64 -20.06
N GLN A 35 -13.60 -14.21 -20.45
CA GLN A 35 -13.91 -15.62 -20.23
C GLN A 35 -12.89 -16.59 -20.84
N THR A 36 -12.23 -16.23 -21.93
CA THR A 36 -11.21 -17.11 -22.55
C THR A 36 -9.98 -17.21 -21.65
N GLN A 37 -9.51 -16.08 -21.12
CA GLN A 37 -8.38 -16.03 -20.18
C GLN A 37 -8.73 -16.73 -18.86
N LEU A 38 -9.92 -16.47 -18.30
CA LEU A 38 -10.39 -17.15 -17.08
C LEU A 38 -10.45 -18.67 -17.29
N ARG A 39 -10.93 -19.13 -18.44
CA ARG A 39 -10.95 -20.56 -18.78
C ARG A 39 -9.54 -21.14 -18.89
N ALA A 40 -8.60 -20.44 -19.53
CA ALA A 40 -7.21 -20.88 -19.61
C ALA A 40 -6.60 -21.05 -18.20
N CYS A 41 -6.92 -20.13 -17.28
CA CYS A 41 -6.52 -20.23 -15.88
C CYS A 41 -7.11 -21.47 -15.19
N PHE A 42 -8.39 -21.80 -15.40
CA PHE A 42 -8.98 -23.01 -14.84
C PHE A 42 -8.33 -24.29 -15.36
N VAL A 43 -8.03 -24.34 -16.65
CA VAL A 43 -7.34 -25.50 -17.25
C VAL A 43 -5.94 -25.63 -16.67
N ALA A 44 -5.18 -24.53 -16.59
CA ALA A 44 -3.83 -24.54 -16.04
C ALA A 44 -3.78 -24.95 -14.56
N LEU A 45 -4.82 -24.62 -13.78
CA LEU A 45 -4.95 -24.97 -12.37
C LEU A 45 -5.65 -26.32 -12.13
N ASP A 46 -5.97 -27.09 -13.17
CA ASP A 46 -6.78 -28.34 -13.12
C ASP A 46 -8.09 -28.20 -12.31
N ILE A 47 -8.72 -27.01 -12.36
CA ILE A 47 -9.99 -26.76 -11.68
C ILE A 47 -11.11 -27.40 -12.49
N LYS A 48 -11.97 -28.16 -11.79
CA LYS A 48 -13.11 -28.89 -12.38
C LYS A 48 -14.43 -28.40 -11.79
N THR A 49 -15.53 -28.63 -12.50
CA THR A 49 -16.87 -28.40 -11.94
C THR A 49 -17.16 -29.39 -10.81
N LYS A 50 -18.24 -29.17 -10.05
CA LYS A 50 -18.70 -30.13 -9.02
C LYS A 50 -18.90 -31.55 -9.58
N ASP A 51 -19.31 -31.66 -10.84
CA ASP A 51 -19.51 -32.94 -11.54
C ASP A 51 -18.20 -33.50 -12.15
N GLY A 52 -17.04 -32.93 -11.82
CA GLY A 52 -15.73 -33.36 -12.31
C GLY A 52 -15.41 -32.96 -13.76
N LYS A 53 -16.24 -32.14 -14.43
CA LYS A 53 -15.99 -31.73 -15.81
C LYS A 53 -14.84 -30.75 -15.89
N ARG A 54 -13.93 -30.98 -16.83
CA ARG A 54 -12.83 -30.07 -17.14
C ARG A 54 -13.30 -28.95 -18.08
N PHE A 55 -12.58 -27.83 -18.07
CA PHE A 55 -12.89 -26.67 -18.93
C PHE A 55 -12.25 -26.72 -20.33
N ASP A 56 -11.64 -27.85 -20.69
CA ASP A 56 -11.04 -28.17 -21.99
C ASP A 56 -11.71 -29.37 -22.71
N SER A 57 -12.72 -30.01 -22.09
CA SER A 57 -13.27 -31.29 -22.57
C SER A 57 -14.37 -31.16 -23.64
N GLY A 58 -14.53 -30.01 -24.29
CA GLY A 58 -15.61 -29.79 -25.24
C GLY A 58 -15.52 -28.49 -26.03
N THR A 59 -16.59 -28.14 -26.73
CA THR A 59 -16.63 -26.92 -27.56
C THR A 59 -16.53 -25.65 -26.71
N ARG A 60 -15.97 -24.58 -27.29
CA ARG A 60 -15.82 -23.28 -26.62
C ARG A 60 -17.14 -22.79 -25.99
N ASN A 61 -18.25 -22.92 -26.72
CA ASN A 61 -19.57 -22.51 -26.25
C ASN A 61 -20.08 -23.35 -25.08
N ALA A 62 -19.85 -24.67 -25.10
CA ALA A 62 -20.23 -25.54 -23.99
C ALA A 62 -19.45 -25.19 -22.72
N MET A 63 -18.15 -24.94 -22.84
CA MET A 63 -17.30 -24.58 -21.70
C MET A 63 -17.63 -23.20 -21.13
N SER A 64 -17.94 -22.22 -21.98
CA SER A 64 -18.44 -20.92 -21.51
C SER A 64 -19.78 -21.04 -20.77
N LYS A 65 -20.67 -21.95 -21.18
CA LYS A 65 -21.94 -22.20 -20.46
C LYS A 65 -21.71 -22.72 -19.05
N LEU A 66 -20.65 -23.50 -18.80
CA LEU A 66 -20.31 -23.99 -17.45
C LEU A 66 -20.00 -22.85 -16.47
N LEU A 67 -19.51 -21.71 -16.97
CA LEU A 67 -19.16 -20.55 -16.13
C LEU A 67 -20.32 -19.57 -15.93
N ARG A 68 -21.38 -19.62 -16.75
CA ARG A 68 -22.42 -18.59 -16.75
C ARG A 68 -23.11 -18.44 -15.41
N GLY A 69 -23.58 -19.54 -14.82
CA GLY A 69 -24.29 -19.51 -13.54
C GLY A 69 -23.46 -18.85 -12.44
N SER A 70 -22.20 -19.28 -12.29
CA SER A 70 -21.28 -18.70 -11.30
C SER A 70 -20.94 -17.23 -11.58
N LEU A 71 -20.77 -16.86 -12.85
CA LEU A 71 -20.53 -15.46 -13.21
C LEU A 71 -21.77 -14.59 -12.99
N ASP A 72 -22.97 -15.10 -13.23
CA ASP A 72 -24.23 -14.38 -13.00
C ASP A 72 -24.45 -14.10 -11.53
N VAL A 73 -24.26 -15.12 -10.68
CA VAL A 73 -24.29 -14.95 -9.22
C VAL A 73 -23.29 -13.88 -8.78
N LEU A 74 -22.05 -13.91 -9.28
CA LEU A 74 -21.04 -12.93 -8.91
C LEU A 74 -21.34 -11.52 -9.45
N LEU A 75 -21.92 -11.39 -10.64
CA LEU A 75 -22.30 -10.10 -11.25
C LEU A 75 -23.54 -9.47 -10.59
N GLU A 76 -24.37 -10.26 -9.93
CA GLU A 76 -25.48 -9.77 -9.09
C GLU A 76 -24.99 -9.22 -7.75
N THR A 77 -23.73 -9.49 -7.37
CA THR A 77 -23.08 -8.90 -6.19
C THR A 77 -22.28 -7.64 -6.51
N ASP A 78 -21.89 -6.91 -5.47
CA ASP A 78 -20.94 -5.80 -5.49
C ASP A 78 -19.46 -6.24 -5.59
N ILE A 79 -19.19 -7.54 -5.66
CA ILE A 79 -17.82 -8.09 -5.65
C ILE A 79 -17.14 -7.90 -7.01
N LEU A 80 -17.85 -8.03 -8.13
CA LEU A 80 -17.30 -7.80 -9.46
C LEU A 80 -17.60 -6.37 -9.94
N HIS A 81 -16.59 -5.73 -10.51
CA HIS A 81 -16.72 -4.44 -11.17
C HIS A 81 -17.07 -4.64 -12.65
N GLY A 82 -18.28 -4.23 -13.03
CA GLY A 82 -18.81 -4.31 -14.39
C GLY A 82 -20.19 -4.98 -14.44
N LYS A 83 -20.89 -4.83 -15.57
CA LYS A 83 -22.23 -5.41 -15.79
C LYS A 83 -22.25 -6.48 -16.88
N SER A 84 -21.09 -7.01 -17.28
CA SER A 84 -21.02 -7.98 -18.38
C SER A 84 -20.02 -9.09 -18.12
N ARG A 85 -20.33 -10.29 -18.65
CA ARG A 85 -19.43 -11.44 -18.62
C ARG A 85 -18.21 -11.29 -19.54
N SER A 86 -18.10 -10.20 -20.28
CA SER A 86 -17.00 -9.93 -21.23
C SER A 86 -15.82 -9.25 -20.56
N VAL A 87 -16.05 -8.61 -19.41
CA VAL A 87 -15.05 -7.87 -18.64
C VAL A 87 -15.21 -8.27 -17.18
N LEU A 88 -14.31 -9.14 -16.71
CA LEU A 88 -14.31 -9.66 -15.35
C LEU A 88 -13.19 -8.97 -14.58
N VAL A 89 -13.58 -8.19 -13.58
CA VAL A 89 -12.66 -7.49 -12.67
C VAL A 89 -13.27 -7.59 -11.29
N ILE A 90 -12.50 -7.94 -10.28
CA ILE A 90 -12.94 -7.82 -8.89
C ILE A 90 -12.91 -6.33 -8.50
N ASN A 91 -13.84 -5.91 -7.64
CA ASN A 91 -13.80 -4.59 -7.04
C ASN A 91 -12.43 -4.36 -6.37
N ARG A 92 -11.80 -3.24 -6.70
CA ARG A 92 -10.43 -2.89 -6.28
C ARG A 92 -10.26 -2.94 -4.76
N ASP A 93 -11.29 -2.55 -4.02
CA ASP A 93 -11.25 -2.48 -2.55
C ASP A 93 -11.14 -3.86 -1.90
N TYR A 94 -11.48 -4.93 -2.62
CA TYR A 94 -11.45 -6.31 -2.11
C TYR A 94 -10.24 -7.12 -2.57
N ILE A 95 -9.45 -6.61 -3.51
CA ILE A 95 -8.33 -7.33 -4.10
C ILE A 95 -7.31 -7.74 -3.03
N GLU A 96 -6.80 -6.79 -2.26
CA GLU A 96 -5.75 -7.08 -1.28
C GLU A 96 -6.30 -7.79 -0.05
N VAL A 97 -7.57 -7.55 0.30
CA VAL A 97 -8.25 -8.33 1.35
C VAL A 97 -8.22 -9.81 1.00
N LEU A 98 -8.66 -10.17 -0.22
CA LEU A 98 -8.64 -11.56 -0.68
C LEU A 98 -7.21 -12.08 -0.88
N THR A 99 -6.31 -11.28 -1.45
CA THR A 99 -4.92 -11.73 -1.68
C THR A 99 -4.22 -12.08 -0.37
N ARG A 100 -4.34 -11.24 0.65
CA ARG A 100 -3.74 -11.48 1.97
C ARG A 100 -4.38 -12.67 2.68
N HIS A 101 -5.68 -12.89 2.50
CA HIS A 101 -6.33 -14.11 2.95
C HIS A 101 -5.70 -15.36 2.30
N LEU A 102 -5.45 -15.35 0.99
CA LEU A 102 -4.80 -16.47 0.29
C LEU A 102 -3.34 -16.68 0.74
N VAL A 103 -2.63 -15.61 1.08
CA VAL A 103 -1.29 -15.71 1.67
C VAL A 103 -1.36 -16.37 3.05
N ALA A 104 -2.30 -15.95 3.91
CA ALA A 104 -2.50 -16.53 5.23
C ALA A 104 -2.89 -18.03 5.14
N GLU A 105 -3.68 -18.42 4.15
CA GLU A 105 -4.02 -19.82 3.86
C GLU A 105 -2.90 -20.60 3.14
N LYS A 106 -1.76 -19.96 2.83
CA LYS A 106 -0.63 -20.55 2.09
C LYS A 106 -1.01 -21.06 0.69
N THR A 107 -2.08 -20.55 0.10
CA THR A 107 -2.54 -20.94 -1.24
C THR A 107 -2.10 -19.96 -2.33
N PHE A 108 -1.76 -18.72 -1.97
CA PHE A 108 -1.36 -17.68 -2.91
C PHE A 108 -0.20 -18.10 -3.81
N THR A 109 0.91 -18.57 -3.24
CA THR A 109 2.14 -18.88 -3.99
C THR A 109 1.88 -19.91 -5.09
N ALA A 110 1.21 -21.01 -4.76
CA ALA A 110 0.89 -22.08 -5.70
C ALA A 110 -0.02 -21.59 -6.85
N LEU A 111 -1.03 -20.77 -6.54
CA LEU A 111 -1.88 -20.18 -7.57
C LEU A 111 -1.10 -19.20 -8.45
N ALA A 112 -0.30 -18.32 -7.84
CA ALA A 112 0.46 -17.29 -8.54
C ALA A 112 1.53 -17.88 -9.47
N GLU A 113 2.14 -19.03 -9.14
CA GLU A 113 3.12 -19.72 -9.99
C GLU A 113 2.49 -20.14 -11.32
N THR A 114 1.31 -20.74 -11.28
CA THR A 114 0.59 -21.14 -12.50
C THR A 114 0.04 -19.92 -13.26
N LEU A 115 -0.54 -18.97 -12.53
CA LEU A 115 -1.25 -17.84 -13.14
C LEU A 115 -0.29 -16.82 -13.78
N GLN A 116 0.89 -16.59 -13.21
CA GLN A 116 1.85 -15.64 -13.79
C GLN A 116 2.28 -16.05 -15.21
N HIS A 117 2.41 -17.35 -15.48
CA HIS A 117 2.73 -17.85 -16.82
C HIS A 117 1.51 -17.85 -17.73
N THR A 118 0.36 -18.28 -17.20
CA THR A 118 -0.90 -18.34 -17.98
C THR A 118 -1.36 -16.96 -18.47
N LEU A 119 -1.06 -15.91 -17.70
CA LEU A 119 -1.47 -14.53 -17.95
C LEU A 119 -0.33 -13.62 -18.45
N ASN A 120 0.86 -14.17 -18.73
CA ASN A 120 2.04 -13.42 -19.17
C ASN A 120 2.44 -12.28 -18.21
N LEU A 121 2.41 -12.54 -16.90
CA LEU A 121 2.75 -11.59 -15.84
C LEU A 121 4.21 -11.69 -15.36
N THR A 122 5.00 -12.60 -15.93
CA THR A 122 6.46 -12.62 -15.72
C THR A 122 7.14 -11.52 -16.54
N GLU A 123 8.40 -11.23 -16.25
CA GLU A 123 9.17 -10.28 -17.04
C GLU A 123 9.19 -10.64 -18.54
N GLU A 124 9.44 -11.91 -18.87
CA GLU A 124 9.45 -12.41 -20.25
C GLU A 124 8.06 -12.34 -20.88
N GLY A 125 7.01 -12.64 -20.11
CA GLY A 125 5.63 -12.55 -20.56
C GLY A 125 5.23 -11.11 -20.89
N LEU A 126 5.47 -10.18 -19.95
CA LEU A 126 5.19 -8.76 -20.12
C LEU A 126 6.00 -8.17 -21.29
N ALA A 127 7.23 -8.67 -21.52
CA ALA A 127 8.04 -8.26 -22.66
C ALA A 127 7.35 -8.50 -24.00
N GLN A 128 6.57 -9.58 -24.12
CA GLN A 128 5.87 -9.98 -25.34
C GLN A 128 4.50 -9.31 -25.52
N VAL A 129 3.96 -8.63 -24.50
CA VAL A 129 2.65 -7.97 -24.59
C VAL A 129 2.75 -6.73 -25.50
N PRO A 130 2.00 -6.68 -26.63
CA PRO A 130 2.12 -5.56 -27.58
C PRO A 130 1.63 -4.22 -27.01
N SER A 131 0.54 -4.25 -26.25
CA SER A 131 -0.03 -3.07 -25.58
C SER A 131 -0.15 -3.36 -24.09
N LEU A 132 0.82 -2.84 -23.33
CA LEU A 132 0.97 -3.13 -21.92
C LEU A 132 0.15 -2.14 -21.08
N SER A 133 -0.66 -2.65 -20.15
CA SER A 133 -1.37 -1.82 -19.18
C SER A 133 -0.64 -1.74 -17.83
N MET A 134 -0.93 -0.70 -17.07
CA MET A 134 -0.42 -0.54 -15.71
C MET A 134 -0.94 -1.65 -14.80
N ASP A 135 -2.15 -2.15 -15.04
CA ASP A 135 -2.72 -3.30 -14.34
C ASP A 135 -1.86 -4.57 -14.48
N GLN A 136 -1.32 -4.84 -15.67
CA GLN A 136 -0.49 -6.03 -15.90
C GLN A 136 0.87 -5.91 -15.19
N VAL A 137 1.48 -4.72 -15.26
CA VAL A 137 2.72 -4.43 -14.54
C VAL A 137 2.48 -4.57 -13.03
N THR A 138 1.38 -3.98 -12.54
CA THR A 138 1.00 -4.06 -11.12
C THR A 138 0.74 -5.51 -10.69
N ALA A 139 0.10 -6.33 -11.51
CA ALA A 139 -0.10 -7.75 -11.22
C ALA A 139 1.23 -8.50 -11.06
N GLY A 140 2.18 -8.29 -11.96
CA GLY A 140 3.53 -8.88 -11.87
C GLY A 140 4.28 -8.41 -10.61
N MET A 141 4.23 -7.10 -10.33
CA MET A 141 4.80 -6.54 -9.10
C MET A 141 4.18 -7.16 -7.84
N ARG A 142 2.85 -7.29 -7.79
CA ARG A 142 2.12 -7.87 -6.66
C ARG A 142 2.55 -9.30 -6.38
N ILE A 143 2.70 -10.11 -7.43
CA ILE A 143 3.16 -11.50 -7.30
C ILE A 143 4.57 -11.57 -6.71
N LEU A 144 5.48 -10.70 -7.12
CA LEU A 144 6.83 -10.60 -6.56
C LEU A 144 6.82 -10.09 -5.11
N PHE A 145 6.01 -9.06 -4.83
CA PHE A 145 5.87 -8.46 -3.50
C PHE A 145 5.37 -9.46 -2.46
N TYR A 146 4.29 -10.19 -2.75
CA TYR A 146 3.75 -11.22 -1.85
C TYR A 146 4.63 -12.48 -1.74
N ARG A 147 5.72 -12.55 -2.52
CA ARG A 147 6.81 -13.53 -2.36
C ARG A 147 8.06 -12.91 -1.72
N GLU A 148 7.91 -11.74 -1.10
CA GLU A 148 8.98 -11.00 -0.42
C GLU A 148 10.14 -10.58 -1.34
N LYS A 149 9.91 -10.50 -2.65
CA LYS A 149 10.90 -10.08 -3.66
C LYS A 149 10.70 -8.60 -4.04
N VAL A 150 10.74 -7.72 -3.04
CA VAL A 150 10.41 -6.29 -3.19
C VAL A 150 11.32 -5.59 -4.22
N ASP A 151 12.63 -5.85 -4.19
CA ASP A 151 13.57 -5.27 -5.15
C ASP A 151 13.28 -5.69 -6.59
N GLN A 152 12.90 -6.97 -6.79
CA GLN A 152 12.52 -7.48 -8.11
C GLN A 152 11.21 -6.86 -8.58
N ALA A 153 10.25 -6.64 -7.68
CA ALA A 153 9.00 -5.95 -8.01
C ALA A 153 9.27 -4.50 -8.47
N THR A 154 10.14 -3.77 -7.77
CA THR A 154 10.56 -2.42 -8.16
C THR A 154 11.30 -2.43 -9.49
N ALA A 155 12.22 -3.37 -9.71
CA ALA A 155 12.94 -3.51 -10.97
C ALA A 155 11.99 -3.80 -12.15
N LEU A 156 10.97 -4.64 -11.94
CA LEU A 156 9.95 -4.93 -12.95
C LEU A 156 9.18 -3.66 -13.34
N TYR A 157 8.75 -2.86 -12.37
CA TYR A 157 8.11 -1.57 -12.65
C TYR A 157 8.99 -0.67 -13.49
N GLU A 158 10.24 -0.45 -13.06
CA GLU A 158 11.18 0.45 -13.72
C GLU A 158 11.45 0.04 -15.17
N LYS A 159 11.55 -1.26 -15.42
CA LYS A 159 11.73 -1.82 -16.76
C LYS A 159 10.55 -1.56 -17.69
N PHE A 160 9.31 -1.62 -17.18
CA PHE A 160 8.11 -1.61 -18.02
C PHE A 160 7.30 -0.31 -17.99
N LYS A 161 7.51 0.59 -17.02
CA LYS A 161 6.70 1.82 -16.86
C LYS A 161 6.63 2.71 -18.09
N ASN A 162 7.65 2.70 -18.94
CA ASN A 162 7.70 3.53 -20.16
C ASN A 162 7.00 2.87 -21.36
N ARG A 163 6.64 1.59 -21.28
CA ARG A 163 5.83 0.90 -22.29
C ARG A 163 4.32 1.06 -22.05
N VAL A 164 3.94 1.47 -20.85
CA VAL A 164 2.56 1.80 -20.50
C VAL A 164 2.24 3.21 -21.00
N VAL A 165 1.26 3.34 -21.90
CA VAL A 165 0.95 4.62 -22.57
C VAL A 165 -0.24 5.34 -21.96
N LEU A 166 -1.34 4.63 -21.68
CA LEU A 166 -2.64 5.27 -21.36
C LEU A 166 -2.88 5.46 -19.86
N ASP A 167 -2.48 4.49 -19.05
CA ASP A 167 -2.82 4.37 -17.63
C ASP A 167 -1.57 4.38 -16.75
N LYS A 168 -0.49 5.02 -17.20
CA LYS A 168 0.78 5.07 -16.48
C LYS A 168 0.62 5.75 -15.12
N GLU A 169 1.09 5.08 -14.08
CA GLU A 169 1.08 5.59 -12.71
C GLU A 169 2.49 5.62 -12.14
N PRO A 170 2.82 6.61 -11.29
CA PRO A 170 4.12 6.67 -10.62
C PRO A 170 4.24 5.55 -9.57
N LEU A 171 5.45 5.03 -9.38
CA LEU A 171 5.74 3.89 -8.48
C LEU A 171 5.10 4.00 -7.10
N PRO A 172 5.13 5.19 -6.43
CA PRO A 172 4.45 5.32 -5.16
C PRO A 172 2.97 4.90 -5.28
N ILE A 173 2.21 5.46 -6.22
CA ILE A 173 0.76 5.19 -6.34
C ILE A 173 0.48 3.70 -6.57
N VAL A 174 1.39 2.97 -7.20
CA VAL A 174 1.29 1.52 -7.33
C VAL A 174 1.42 0.84 -5.97
N TRP A 175 2.42 1.21 -5.17
CA TRP A 175 2.60 0.68 -3.81
C TRP A 175 1.45 1.02 -2.88
N GLU A 176 0.88 2.22 -3.01
CA GLU A 176 -0.34 2.64 -2.30
C GLU A 176 -1.46 1.62 -2.50
N ARG A 177 -1.72 1.22 -3.75
CA ARG A 177 -2.81 0.29 -4.05
C ARG A 177 -2.57 -1.10 -3.48
N ILE A 178 -1.33 -1.56 -3.46
CA ILE A 178 -0.96 -2.89 -2.97
C ILE A 178 -1.02 -2.95 -1.44
N CYS A 179 -0.54 -1.90 -0.75
CA CYS A 179 -0.33 -1.95 0.70
C CYS A 179 -1.38 -1.16 1.50
N CYS A 180 -2.05 -0.18 0.90
CA CYS A 180 -2.94 0.76 1.60
C CYS A 180 -4.43 0.54 1.35
N ARG A 181 -4.83 -0.49 0.58
CA ARG A 181 -6.26 -0.77 0.27
C ARG A 181 -6.69 -2.20 0.63
N PRO A 182 -6.92 -2.50 1.92
CA PRO A 182 -6.79 -1.62 3.09
C PRO A 182 -5.34 -1.49 3.56
N PHE A 183 -5.07 -0.46 4.38
CA PHE A 183 -3.78 -0.32 5.05
C PHE A 183 -3.51 -1.50 5.98
N ASP A 184 -2.33 -2.09 5.81
CA ASP A 184 -1.85 -3.21 6.60
C ASP A 184 -0.38 -2.98 6.97
N PRO A 185 -0.09 -2.75 8.26
CA PRO A 185 1.24 -2.36 8.70
C PRO A 185 2.28 -3.47 8.47
N ASP A 186 1.89 -4.75 8.51
CA ASP A 186 2.84 -5.85 8.38
C ASP A 186 3.37 -5.94 6.94
N TRP A 187 2.48 -5.78 5.95
CA TRP A 187 2.88 -5.71 4.54
C TRP A 187 3.57 -4.39 4.21
N PHE A 188 3.08 -3.27 4.73
CA PHE A 188 3.66 -1.96 4.46
C PHE A 188 5.11 -1.86 4.97
N ARG A 189 5.44 -2.52 6.10
CA ARG A 189 6.81 -2.61 6.64
C ARG A 189 7.83 -3.18 5.65
N LEU A 190 7.42 -4.00 4.70
CA LEU A 190 8.33 -4.61 3.72
C LEU A 190 8.80 -3.60 2.66
N LEU A 191 8.13 -2.45 2.53
CA LEU A 191 8.47 -1.47 1.51
C LEU A 191 9.79 -0.74 1.84
N PRO A 192 10.48 -0.21 0.80
CA PRO A 192 11.69 0.59 1.01
C PRO A 192 11.40 1.93 1.75
N PRO A 193 12.43 2.57 2.35
CA PRO A 193 12.27 3.81 3.13
C PRO A 193 11.67 5.00 2.36
N ASP A 194 12.07 5.21 1.12
CA ASP A 194 11.59 6.31 0.26
C ASP A 194 10.08 6.24 -0.02
N ILE A 195 9.56 5.02 -0.13
CA ILE A 195 8.12 4.75 -0.26
C ILE A 195 7.39 5.07 1.05
N HIS A 196 7.97 4.73 2.21
CA HIS A 196 7.35 5.02 3.51
C HIS A 196 7.06 6.51 3.68
N THR A 197 8.08 7.36 3.50
CA THR A 197 7.92 8.81 3.68
C THR A 197 6.84 9.37 2.76
N SER A 198 6.93 9.04 1.47
CA SER A 198 6.00 9.52 0.43
C SER A 198 4.55 9.17 0.74
N PHE A 199 4.30 8.02 1.38
CA PHE A 199 2.96 7.55 1.72
C PHE A 199 2.45 8.02 3.07
N LEU A 200 3.35 8.19 4.03
CA LEU A 200 2.97 8.46 5.41
C LEU A 200 2.74 9.96 5.65
N GLU A 201 3.45 10.83 4.95
CA GLU A 201 3.47 12.27 5.26
C GLU A 201 2.13 12.98 4.99
N GLU A 202 1.67 13.01 3.75
CA GLU A 202 0.48 13.81 3.39
C GLU A 202 -0.81 13.35 4.10
N PRO A 203 -1.17 12.04 4.12
CA PRO A 203 -2.39 11.61 4.78
C PRO A 203 -2.31 11.82 6.30
N TYR A 204 -1.12 11.72 6.89
CA TYR A 204 -0.93 12.01 8.31
C TYR A 204 -1.11 13.49 8.64
N LEU A 205 -0.49 14.39 7.86
CA LEU A 205 -0.67 15.83 8.03
C LEU A 205 -2.15 16.24 7.88
N ASN A 206 -2.85 15.66 6.91
CA ASN A 206 -4.30 15.87 6.74
C ASN A 206 -5.12 15.38 7.94
N LYS A 207 -4.76 14.24 8.53
CA LYS A 207 -5.40 13.72 9.75
C LYS A 207 -5.17 14.63 10.95
N ILE A 208 -3.95 15.12 11.15
CA ILE A 208 -3.62 16.08 12.21
C ILE A 208 -4.43 17.37 12.02
N ALA A 209 -4.41 17.96 10.83
CA ALA A 209 -5.11 19.20 10.52
C ALA A 209 -6.63 19.13 10.77
N ARG A 210 -7.21 17.93 10.63
CA ARG A 210 -8.64 17.67 10.84
C ARG A 210 -8.97 17.07 12.20
N TRP A 211 -7.99 16.95 13.11
CA TRP A 211 -8.15 16.35 14.44
C TRP A 211 -8.84 14.99 14.41
N LYS A 212 -8.56 14.18 13.38
CA LYS A 212 -9.15 12.83 13.27
C LYS A 212 -8.56 11.91 14.33
N ARG A 213 -9.40 11.01 14.86
CA ARG A 213 -8.97 9.96 15.80
C ARG A 213 -7.89 9.09 15.17
N ASN A 214 -6.94 8.64 16.00
CA ASN A 214 -5.93 7.66 15.59
C ASN A 214 -6.57 6.40 15.00
N ASP A 215 -5.96 5.94 13.92
CA ASP A 215 -6.22 4.66 13.28
C ASP A 215 -4.92 3.87 13.15
N SER A 216 -4.98 2.63 12.63
CA SER A 216 -3.81 1.76 12.49
C SER A 216 -2.66 2.38 11.70
N TYR A 217 -2.98 3.26 10.75
CA TYR A 217 -2.00 4.04 9.99
C TYR A 217 -1.24 5.04 10.87
N THR A 218 -1.96 5.72 11.75
CA THR A 218 -1.39 6.64 12.72
C THR A 218 -0.53 5.92 13.75
N ASP A 219 -1.02 4.79 14.25
CA ASP A 219 -0.29 3.98 15.24
C ASP A 219 1.01 3.40 14.65
N TYR A 220 0.98 2.97 13.39
CA TYR A 220 2.17 2.52 12.67
C TYR A 220 3.22 3.63 12.55
N LEU A 221 2.81 4.81 12.11
CA LEU A 221 3.73 5.94 11.97
C LEU A 221 4.35 6.35 13.31
N GLU A 222 3.54 6.41 14.37
CA GLU A 222 4.01 6.70 15.72
C GLU A 222 5.02 5.64 16.21
N SER A 223 4.84 4.37 15.84
CA SER A 223 5.79 3.31 16.19
C SER A 223 7.14 3.52 15.51
N LEU A 224 7.16 3.91 14.23
CA LEU A 224 8.41 4.20 13.50
C LEU A 224 9.25 5.29 14.20
N VAL A 225 8.60 6.33 14.71
CA VAL A 225 9.28 7.41 15.47
C VAL A 225 9.78 6.91 16.82
N MET A 226 8.99 6.12 17.55
CA MET A 226 9.42 5.53 18.81
C MET A 226 10.59 4.53 18.63
N GLU A 227 10.67 3.88 17.48
CA GLU A 227 11.71 2.94 17.10
C GLU A 227 12.97 3.62 16.55
N GLY A 228 12.91 4.91 16.19
CA GLY A 228 14.01 5.62 15.54
C GLY A 228 14.34 5.00 14.19
N SER A 229 13.30 4.59 13.46
CA SER A 229 13.43 3.84 12.23
C SER A 229 14.02 4.72 11.12
N GLU A 230 14.95 4.15 10.35
CA GLU A 230 15.48 4.74 9.11
C GLU A 230 14.41 4.95 8.02
N LYS A 231 13.22 4.37 8.21
CA LYS A 231 12.03 4.56 7.37
C LYS A 231 11.18 5.77 7.77
N CYS A 232 11.63 6.54 8.77
CA CYS A 232 10.98 7.77 9.19
C CYS A 232 11.91 8.95 8.92
N GLU A 233 11.65 9.68 7.83
CA GLU A 233 12.39 10.89 7.54
C GLU A 233 12.09 12.01 8.54
N SER A 234 13.04 12.92 8.70
CA SER A 234 12.98 13.96 9.74
C SER A 234 11.73 14.87 9.65
N ASN A 235 11.16 15.16 8.48
CA ASN A 235 9.92 15.94 8.38
C ASN A 235 8.70 15.18 8.93
N LEU A 236 8.68 13.87 8.66
CA LEU A 236 7.62 12.99 9.11
C LEU A 236 7.71 12.75 10.63
N GLU A 237 8.92 12.58 11.15
CA GLU A 237 9.19 12.59 12.58
C GLU A 237 8.73 13.90 13.23
N ALA A 238 9.03 15.04 12.58
CA ALA A 238 8.63 16.34 13.08
C ALA A 238 7.11 16.45 13.25
N ALA A 239 6.33 15.99 12.25
CA ALA A 239 4.88 15.97 12.33
C ALA A 239 4.35 15.10 13.49
N VAL A 240 5.01 13.99 13.80
CA VAL A 240 4.61 13.09 14.91
C VAL A 240 4.87 13.73 16.26
N LEU A 241 6.07 14.26 16.45
CA LEU A 241 6.43 14.98 17.66
C LEU A 241 5.48 16.18 17.86
N GLU A 242 5.15 16.91 16.78
CA GLU A 242 4.23 18.06 16.85
C GLU A 242 2.85 17.63 17.33
N LYS A 243 2.31 16.55 16.77
CA LYS A 243 1.05 15.98 17.25
C LYS A 243 1.12 15.59 18.72
N TRP A 244 2.19 14.92 19.16
CA TRP A 244 2.36 14.55 20.58
C TRP A 244 2.41 15.78 21.49
N MET A 245 3.04 16.88 21.06
CA MET A 245 2.99 18.15 21.77
C MET A 245 1.56 18.69 21.85
N LEU A 246 0.88 18.82 20.70
CA LEU A 246 -0.49 19.36 20.62
C LEU A 246 -1.52 18.53 21.38
N THR A 247 -1.26 17.22 21.57
CA THR A 247 -2.13 16.28 22.29
C THR A 247 -1.66 16.00 23.72
N GLY A 248 -0.65 16.72 24.23
CA GLY A 248 -0.19 16.62 25.62
C GLY A 248 0.48 15.29 25.99
N GLN A 249 1.04 14.57 25.01
CA GLN A 249 1.68 13.26 25.22
C GLN A 249 3.12 13.39 25.76
N GLN A 250 3.29 14.10 26.88
CA GLN A 250 4.60 14.46 27.45
C GLN A 250 5.50 13.24 27.69
N LYS A 251 4.94 12.14 28.22
CA LYS A 251 5.71 10.91 28.49
C LYS A 251 6.39 10.35 27.24
N ARG A 252 5.75 10.47 26.07
CA ARG A 252 6.33 10.00 24.80
C ARG A 252 7.43 10.93 24.32
N LEU A 253 7.23 12.24 24.42
CA LEU A 253 8.22 13.25 24.09
C LEU A 253 9.49 13.07 24.93
N ASP A 254 9.35 12.91 26.25
CA ASP A 254 10.48 12.71 27.16
C ASP A 254 11.24 11.41 26.84
N ALA A 255 10.51 10.33 26.57
CA ALA A 255 11.10 9.05 26.19
C ALA A 255 11.87 9.13 24.87
N TRP A 256 11.30 9.80 23.86
CA TRP A 256 11.95 10.01 22.56
C TRP A 256 13.20 10.90 22.71
N LEU A 257 13.11 12.03 23.42
CA LEU A 257 14.26 12.91 23.69
C LEU A 257 15.40 12.17 24.39
N LYS A 258 15.08 11.39 25.44
CA LYS A 258 16.07 10.61 26.17
C LYS A 258 16.79 9.59 25.27
N LYS A 259 16.07 8.98 24.32
CA LYS A 259 16.60 7.89 23.49
C LYS A 259 17.32 8.38 22.24
N TYR A 260 16.85 9.46 21.63
CA TYR A 260 17.29 9.92 20.31
C TYR A 260 17.77 11.37 20.27
N GLY A 261 17.44 12.18 21.29
CA GLY A 261 17.58 13.63 21.25
C GLY A 261 19.01 14.16 21.09
N GLU A 262 20.03 13.34 21.36
CA GLU A 262 21.45 13.67 21.19
C GLU A 262 22.06 13.09 19.90
N LYS A 263 21.32 12.26 19.15
CA LYS A 263 21.81 11.63 17.92
C LYS A 263 21.79 12.63 16.76
N SER A 264 22.81 12.58 15.90
CA SER A 264 22.99 13.54 14.80
C SER A 264 21.81 13.59 13.82
N GLU A 265 21.20 12.45 13.50
CA GLU A 265 20.06 12.38 12.56
C GLU A 265 18.77 13.03 13.10
N HIS A 266 18.64 13.15 14.42
CA HIS A 266 17.45 13.68 15.11
C HIS A 266 17.69 15.05 15.75
N LEU A 267 18.93 15.56 15.69
CA LEU A 267 19.36 16.71 16.48
C LEU A 267 18.57 17.98 16.14
N GLU A 268 18.25 18.18 14.86
CA GLU A 268 17.40 19.30 14.40
C GLU A 268 16.02 19.26 15.08
N ASN A 269 15.32 18.12 14.97
CA ASN A 269 13.99 17.92 15.57
C ASN A 269 14.02 18.00 17.11
N SER A 270 15.07 17.45 17.73
CA SER A 270 15.30 17.52 19.17
C SER A 270 15.45 18.95 19.67
N MET A 271 16.22 19.78 18.94
CA MET A 271 16.39 21.20 19.28
C MET A 271 15.08 21.97 19.11
N CYS A 272 14.32 21.72 18.05
CA CYS A 272 12.99 22.33 17.87
C CYS A 272 12.03 21.96 19.01
N LEU A 273 11.94 20.67 19.37
CA LEU A 273 11.10 20.18 20.46
C LEU A 273 11.50 20.79 21.81
N GLN A 274 12.79 20.78 22.14
CA GLN A 274 13.29 21.41 23.37
C GLN A 274 13.07 22.93 23.37
N GLY A 275 13.17 23.58 22.21
CA GLY A 275 12.88 24.99 22.03
C GLY A 275 11.43 25.32 22.35
N TRP A 276 10.49 24.53 21.84
CA TRP A 276 9.07 24.62 22.17
C TRP A 276 8.81 24.41 23.66
N MET A 277 9.36 23.35 24.25
CA MET A 277 9.23 23.07 25.68
C MET A 277 9.78 24.21 26.55
N ALA A 278 10.89 24.85 26.14
CA ALA A 278 11.42 26.02 26.83
C ALA A 278 10.46 27.22 26.75
N PHE A 279 9.86 27.46 25.58
CA PHE A 279 8.86 28.51 25.39
C PHE A 279 7.63 28.30 26.29
N CYS A 280 7.06 27.09 26.31
CA CYS A 280 5.93 26.77 27.17
C CYS A 280 6.21 26.98 28.67
N ASN A 281 7.48 26.85 29.08
CA ASN A 281 7.93 27.08 30.46
C ASN A 281 8.36 28.54 30.72
N GLY A 282 8.15 29.47 29.79
CA GLY A 282 8.52 30.88 29.91
C GLY A 282 10.02 31.17 29.73
N ALA A 283 10.83 30.18 29.35
CA ALA A 283 12.27 30.31 29.12
C ALA A 283 12.57 30.78 27.69
N ASN A 284 12.06 31.96 27.31
CA ASN A 284 12.07 32.47 25.94
C ASN A 284 13.47 32.62 25.33
N ALA A 285 14.44 33.12 26.09
CA ALA A 285 15.82 33.25 25.61
C ALA A 285 16.43 31.89 25.23
N LYS A 286 16.19 30.86 26.05
CA LYS A 286 16.62 29.49 25.78
C LYS A 286 15.91 28.93 24.55
N SER A 287 14.62 29.20 24.40
CA SER A 287 13.82 28.80 23.23
C SER A 287 14.42 29.35 21.94
N ILE A 288 14.69 30.66 21.88
CA ILE A 288 15.29 31.33 20.72
C ILE A 288 16.62 30.68 20.35
N THR A 289 17.55 30.52 21.31
CA THR A 289 18.85 29.90 21.05
C THR A 289 18.74 28.47 20.52
N LEU A 290 17.76 27.70 20.98
CA LEU A 290 17.53 26.33 20.49
C LEU A 290 17.01 26.33 19.05
N TYR A 291 16.06 27.20 18.71
CA TYR A 291 15.56 27.32 17.35
C TYR A 291 16.61 27.86 16.36
N GLU A 292 17.47 28.80 16.78
CA GLU A 292 18.58 29.29 15.97
C GLU A 292 19.55 28.17 15.60
N LYS A 293 19.93 27.34 16.60
CA LYS A 293 20.79 26.17 16.36
C LYS A 293 20.14 25.14 15.44
N ALA A 294 18.84 24.87 15.63
CA ALA A 294 18.09 23.98 14.75
C ALA A 294 18.06 24.53 13.31
N LEU A 295 17.88 25.84 13.14
CA LEU A 295 17.81 26.48 11.82
C LEU A 295 19.17 26.39 11.09
N ASP A 296 20.27 26.52 11.83
CA ASP A 296 21.61 26.35 11.26
C ASP A 296 21.86 24.91 10.79
N LEU A 297 21.35 23.91 11.53
CA LEU A 297 21.38 22.50 11.08
C LEU A 297 20.54 22.30 9.82
N LEU A 298 19.32 22.85 9.79
CA LEU A 298 18.43 22.76 8.64
C LEU A 298 19.05 23.40 7.38
N LYS A 299 19.67 24.58 7.51
CA LYS A 299 20.38 25.26 6.41
C LYS A 299 21.55 24.43 5.88
N LYS A 300 22.30 23.75 6.76
CA LYS A 300 23.39 22.84 6.35
C LYS A 300 22.85 21.65 5.57
N ARG A 301 21.74 21.07 6.04
CA ARG A 301 21.07 19.93 5.37
C ARG A 301 20.45 20.31 4.03
N THR A 302 19.89 21.51 3.91
CA THR A 302 19.16 22.00 2.72
C THR A 302 20.00 22.88 1.80
N LYS A 303 21.32 22.69 1.81
CA LYS A 303 22.31 23.50 1.07
C LYS A 303 21.87 23.72 -0.38
N GLY A 304 21.81 24.99 -0.80
CA GLY A 304 21.40 25.39 -2.15
C GLY A 304 19.95 25.91 -2.29
N LYS A 305 19.11 25.79 -1.25
CA LYS A 305 17.78 26.41 -1.24
C LYS A 305 17.85 27.89 -0.83
N LYS A 306 17.22 28.78 -1.62
CA LYS A 306 17.21 30.23 -1.39
C LYS A 306 16.36 30.68 -0.19
N LYS A 307 15.38 29.86 0.23
CA LYS A 307 14.52 30.11 1.41
C LYS A 307 14.42 28.82 2.21
N VAL A 308 14.76 28.88 3.48
CA VAL A 308 14.78 27.74 4.41
C VAL A 308 13.99 28.13 5.65
N PHE A 309 12.99 27.33 5.98
CA PHE A 309 12.10 27.51 7.14
C PHE A 309 11.61 26.13 7.60
N PHE A 310 11.19 26.02 8.85
CA PHE A 310 10.57 24.81 9.39
C PHE A 310 9.14 24.66 8.84
N SER A 311 8.80 23.47 8.37
CA SER A 311 7.45 23.12 7.90
C SER A 311 6.53 22.58 9.00
N GLN A 312 7.08 22.21 10.15
CA GLN A 312 6.39 21.66 11.33
C GLN A 312 6.86 22.37 12.61
N PHE A 313 6.10 22.16 13.69
CA PHE A 313 6.25 22.70 15.05
C PHE A 313 5.91 24.17 15.25
N VAL A 314 4.74 24.56 14.74
CA VAL A 314 4.06 25.83 15.00
C VAL A 314 5.02 27.02 15.13
N VAL A 315 5.43 27.54 13.98
CA VAL A 315 5.84 28.94 13.83
C VAL A 315 4.62 29.81 14.14
N CYS A 316 4.36 30.09 15.42
CA CYS A 316 3.64 31.31 15.78
C CYS A 316 4.62 32.47 15.70
N HIS A 317 4.92 32.93 14.48
CA HIS A 317 5.25 34.33 14.29
C HIS A 317 3.96 35.12 14.51
N VAL A 318 3.66 35.39 15.79
CA VAL A 318 3.03 36.66 16.13
C VAL A 318 4.16 37.68 16.05
N PHE A 319 4.31 38.26 14.86
CA PHE A 319 4.79 39.62 14.73
C PHE A 319 3.56 40.48 14.44
#